data_AF-A0A1Q5R298-F1
#
_entry.id   AF-A0A1Q5R298-F1
#
_cell.length_a   1.000
_cell.length_b   1.000
_cell.length_c   1.000
_cell.angle_alpha   90.00
_cell.angle_beta   90.00
_cell.angle_gamma   90.00
#
_symmetry.space_group_name_H-M   'P 1'
#
loop_
_entity.id
_entity.type
_entity.pdbx_description
1 polymer ?
#
loop_
_entity_poly.entity_id
_entity_poly.type
_entity_poly.pdbx_seq_one_letter_code
_entity_poly.pdbx_strand_id
1 'polypeptide(L)'
;QNYPGNNFDGLVGGSGTVTGVNQFTYTADFGQGVTAAFSAEDVSNYYQAGNLNLSSAAASPAAAIAGLTNGAVGANGIGGTRSPNLVGMVRVDQAWGLFQASVAAHDNHVAYYGATEPTGHPDDKWGWAVQLALSIKNIPTGAGDVINISGVYTDGATRYNFQNLAGSTFIMYGSSNLAYGSLAAVTAPDTTYVTGSNQESVKTWGFRGAYTHNWDPYWNTAIYGAYAAAQFGGGTKAFLCAPGTGVFSSIAGVTSCNPDFNIGQVGLITRWTPVKNLTFSADLTWTHIDQKYAGIVTPGANFAVAKPGAPANYQLKDQDSVNLLLRAQRNW
;
A
#
# COMPACT_ATOMS: atom_id res chain seq x y z
N GLN A 1 -13.43 1.33 2.74
CA GLN A 1 -13.57 0.70 4.07
C GLN A 1 -12.40 -0.25 4.27
N ASN A 2 -11.62 -0.11 5.35
CA ASN A 2 -10.40 -0.89 5.62
C ASN A 2 -10.67 -2.38 5.89
N TYR A 3 -11.84 -2.69 6.44
CA TYR A 3 -12.16 -4.02 6.96
C TYR A 3 -13.36 -4.63 6.22
N PRO A 4 -13.20 -5.10 4.97
CA PRO A 4 -14.19 -5.99 4.40
C PRO A 4 -14.17 -7.29 5.23
N GLY A 5 -15.11 -7.44 6.16
CA GLY A 5 -15.33 -8.68 6.91
C GLY A 5 -14.22 -9.12 7.89
N ASN A 6 -13.12 -8.39 8.08
CA ASN A 6 -11.94 -8.81 8.85
C ASN A 6 -11.59 -7.87 10.03
N ASN A 7 -10.52 -8.18 10.78
CA ASN A 7 -9.93 -7.34 11.83
C ASN A 7 -8.45 -7.00 11.53
N PHE A 8 -7.98 -7.26 10.31
CA PHE A 8 -6.59 -7.07 9.91
C PHE A 8 -6.38 -5.69 9.27
N ASP A 9 -5.62 -4.84 9.95
CA ASP A 9 -5.39 -3.45 9.56
C ASP A 9 -4.54 -3.28 8.29
N GLY A 10 -3.75 -4.29 7.94
CA GLY A 10 -2.74 -4.22 6.89
C GLY A 10 -3.21 -4.56 5.48
N LEU A 11 -4.53 -4.58 5.21
CA LEU A 11 -5.02 -4.88 3.87
C LEU A 11 -4.65 -3.78 2.85
N VAL A 12 -4.02 -4.19 1.76
CA VAL A 12 -3.80 -3.36 0.55
C VAL A 12 -5.06 -3.34 -0.32
N GLY A 13 -4.99 -2.78 -1.54
CA GLY A 13 -6.08 -2.91 -2.52
C GLY A 13 -7.21 -1.91 -2.32
N GLY A 14 -6.97 -0.81 -1.60
CA GLY A 14 -7.98 0.25 -1.41
C GLY A 14 -7.67 1.22 -0.28
N SER A 15 -8.31 2.40 -0.33
CA SER A 15 -8.02 3.51 0.59
C SER A 15 -8.46 3.23 2.02
N GLY A 16 -7.77 3.83 2.99
CA GLY A 16 -8.05 3.69 4.41
C GLY A 16 -8.64 4.96 5.02
N THR A 17 -9.62 4.82 5.93
CA THR A 17 -10.26 5.96 6.62
C THR A 17 -10.29 5.84 8.14
N VAL A 18 -9.75 4.75 8.70
CA VAL A 18 -9.86 4.40 10.13
C VAL A 18 -9.06 5.33 11.03
N THR A 19 -7.96 5.90 10.54
CA THR A 19 -7.11 6.83 11.31
C THR A 19 -7.74 8.20 11.49
N GLY A 20 -8.76 8.54 10.69
CA GLY A 20 -9.31 9.89 10.62
C GLY A 20 -8.33 10.88 9.98
N VAL A 21 -8.85 11.84 9.22
CA VAL A 21 -8.07 12.92 8.61
C VAL A 21 -8.78 14.24 8.84
N ASN A 22 -8.02 15.31 9.07
CA ASN A 22 -8.59 16.66 9.08
C ASN A 22 -9.11 16.97 7.69
N GLN A 23 -10.39 17.32 7.57
CA GLN A 23 -10.99 17.64 6.28
C GLN A 23 -12.17 18.58 6.42
N PHE A 24 -12.43 19.35 5.37
CA PHE A 24 -13.70 20.03 5.15
C PHE A 24 -14.52 19.23 4.15
N THR A 25 -15.76 18.89 4.50
CA THR A 25 -16.63 18.06 3.66
C THR A 25 -18.01 18.67 3.55
N TYR A 26 -18.52 18.75 2.32
CA TYR A 26 -19.92 19.02 2.04
C TYR A 26 -20.57 17.79 1.42
N THR A 27 -21.73 17.39 1.97
CA THR A 27 -22.52 16.27 1.46
C THR A 27 -23.89 16.76 1.04
N ALA A 28 -24.25 16.52 -0.22
CA ALA A 28 -25.59 16.69 -0.76
C ALA A 28 -26.35 15.35 -0.70
N ASP A 29 -27.57 15.39 -0.20
CA ASP A 29 -28.51 14.27 -0.22
C ASP A 29 -29.58 14.54 -1.28
N PHE A 30 -29.71 13.62 -2.24
CA PHE A 30 -30.66 13.70 -3.34
C PHE A 30 -31.94 12.89 -3.06
N GLY A 31 -32.06 12.29 -1.88
CA GLY A 31 -33.11 11.37 -1.52
C GLY A 31 -32.88 9.97 -2.07
N GLN A 32 -33.77 9.04 -1.68
CA GLN A 32 -33.73 7.64 -2.13
C GLN A 32 -32.37 6.95 -1.92
N GLY A 33 -31.64 7.34 -0.87
CA GLY A 33 -30.33 6.76 -0.54
C GLY A 33 -29.19 7.20 -1.48
N VAL A 34 -29.38 8.22 -2.31
CA VAL A 34 -28.35 8.77 -3.18
C VAL A 34 -27.72 10.01 -2.54
N THR A 35 -26.41 9.98 -2.33
CA THR A 35 -25.64 11.09 -1.77
C THR A 35 -24.40 11.38 -2.59
N ALA A 36 -23.97 12.64 -2.63
CA ALA A 36 -22.65 13.01 -3.14
C ALA A 36 -21.91 13.84 -2.10
N ALA A 37 -20.61 13.61 -1.96
CA ALA A 37 -19.75 14.36 -1.06
C ALA A 37 -18.54 14.92 -1.81
N PHE A 38 -18.13 16.12 -1.39
CA PHE A 38 -16.92 16.78 -1.84
C PHE A 38 -16.10 17.16 -0.61
N SER A 39 -14.84 16.73 -0.58
CA SER A 39 -13.92 16.97 0.53
C SER A 39 -12.64 17.65 0.07
N ALA A 40 -12.11 18.49 0.95
CA ALA A 40 -10.70 18.89 0.95
C ALA A 40 -10.05 18.29 2.20
N GLU A 41 -9.12 17.35 2.03
CA GLU A 41 -8.49 16.60 3.12
C GLU A 41 -7.00 16.95 3.28
N ASP A 42 -6.55 16.99 4.53
CA ASP A 42 -5.14 17.16 4.88
C ASP A 42 -4.36 15.88 4.60
N VAL A 43 -3.27 16.04 3.85
CA VAL A 43 -2.43 14.95 3.36
C VAL A 43 -1.24 14.63 4.23
N SER A 44 -0.85 15.59 5.08
CA SER A 44 0.48 15.66 5.69
C SER A 44 0.89 14.40 6.46
N ASN A 45 -0.07 13.73 7.07
CA ASN A 45 0.20 12.57 7.92
C ASN A 45 -0.03 11.21 7.22
N TYR A 46 -1.03 11.13 6.33
CA TYR A 46 -1.59 9.83 5.93
C TYR A 46 -1.73 9.62 4.42
N TYR A 47 -1.66 10.68 3.61
CA TYR A 47 -1.81 10.59 2.16
C TYR A 47 -0.52 10.86 1.37
N GLN A 48 0.63 10.82 2.06
CA GLN A 48 1.95 10.84 1.42
C GLN A 48 2.59 9.45 1.53
N ALA A 49 2.78 8.78 0.39
CA ALA A 49 3.58 7.55 0.28
C ALA A 49 5.06 7.87 0.01
N GLY A 50 5.33 9.06 -0.54
CA GLY A 50 6.67 9.65 -0.66
C GLY A 50 7.00 10.08 -2.08
N ASN A 51 7.94 11.03 -2.22
CA ASN A 51 8.48 11.44 -3.50
C ASN A 51 9.98 11.16 -3.50
N LEU A 52 10.41 10.11 -4.20
CA LEU A 52 11.79 9.62 -4.08
C LEU A 52 12.71 10.25 -5.12
N ASN A 53 13.73 10.96 -4.63
CA ASN A 53 14.89 11.32 -5.41
C ASN A 53 15.84 10.12 -5.51
N LEU A 54 15.89 9.48 -6.67
CA LEU A 54 16.68 8.27 -6.90
C LEU A 54 18.16 8.58 -7.10
N SER A 55 18.58 9.83 -7.29
CA SER A 55 19.98 10.17 -7.56
C SER A 55 20.93 9.80 -6.44
N SER A 56 20.47 9.77 -5.19
CA SER A 56 21.27 9.28 -4.06
C SER A 56 21.56 7.78 -4.13
N ALA A 57 20.72 6.99 -4.81
CA ALA A 57 20.98 5.57 -5.04
C ALA A 57 22.18 5.34 -5.99
N ALA A 58 22.44 6.27 -6.92
CA ALA A 58 23.59 6.20 -7.83
C ALA A 58 24.93 6.59 -7.17
N ALA A 59 24.93 7.06 -5.92
CA ALA A 59 26.17 7.45 -5.23
C ALA A 59 27.15 6.27 -5.06
N SER A 60 26.64 5.06 -4.86
CA SER A 60 27.42 3.81 -4.89
C SER A 60 26.50 2.58 -4.91
N PRO A 61 26.98 1.39 -5.32
CA PRO A 61 26.25 0.14 -5.16
C PRO A 61 25.79 -0.10 -3.71
N ALA A 62 26.60 0.27 -2.72
CA ALA A 62 26.25 0.16 -1.31
C ALA A 62 25.09 1.09 -0.92
N ALA A 63 25.04 2.32 -1.48
CA ALA A 63 23.95 3.27 -1.23
C ALA A 63 22.62 2.78 -1.81
N ALA A 64 22.66 2.18 -3.01
CA ALA A 64 21.49 1.54 -3.61
C ALA A 64 20.94 0.43 -2.71
N ILE A 65 21.79 -0.50 -2.28
CA ILE A 65 21.37 -1.61 -1.39
C ILE A 65 20.86 -1.10 -0.04
N ALA A 66 21.52 -0.09 0.55
CA ALA A 66 21.07 0.52 1.80
C ALA A 66 19.69 1.18 1.65
N GLY A 67 19.40 1.80 0.51
CA GLY A 67 18.06 2.33 0.21
C GLY A 67 17.00 1.22 0.18
N LEU A 68 17.30 0.11 -0.49
CA LEU A 68 16.40 -1.06 -0.53
C LEU A 68 16.10 -1.58 0.88
N THR A 69 17.13 -1.76 1.71
CA THR A 69 17.00 -2.33 3.06
C THR A 69 16.48 -1.36 4.12
N ASN A 70 16.44 -0.06 3.84
CA ASN A 70 15.78 0.96 4.67
C ASN A 70 14.41 1.37 4.12
N GLY A 71 13.97 0.76 3.02
CA GLY A 71 12.59 0.84 2.58
C GLY A 71 12.27 2.00 1.64
N ALA A 72 13.29 2.62 1.06
CA ALA A 72 13.15 3.53 -0.05
C ALA A 72 14.42 3.52 -0.89
N VAL A 73 14.32 3.12 -2.16
CA VAL A 73 15.43 3.35 -3.09
C VAL A 73 15.54 4.85 -3.32
N GLY A 74 16.66 5.45 -2.94
CA GLY A 74 16.86 6.90 -3.00
C GLY A 74 16.56 7.62 -1.68
N ALA A 75 16.31 8.92 -1.74
CA ALA A 75 15.95 9.74 -0.59
C ALA A 75 14.55 10.34 -0.78
N ASN A 76 13.75 10.36 0.28
CA ASN A 76 12.47 11.06 0.25
C ASN A 76 12.73 12.57 0.19
N GLY A 77 12.16 13.24 -0.82
CA GLY A 77 12.26 14.67 -1.02
C GLY A 77 10.88 15.30 -1.10
N ILE A 78 10.01 15.06 -0.13
CA ILE A 78 8.74 15.79 0.03
C ILE A 78 9.06 17.27 0.30
N GLY A 79 8.52 18.19 -0.50
CA GLY A 79 8.69 19.64 -0.34
C GLY A 79 7.72 20.30 0.65
N GLY A 80 6.96 19.47 1.39
CA GLY A 80 5.82 19.86 2.21
C GLY A 80 4.51 19.87 1.42
N THR A 81 3.41 20.22 2.09
CA THR A 81 2.06 20.26 1.48
C THR A 81 1.79 21.64 0.85
N ARG A 82 1.34 21.67 -0.40
CA ARG A 82 0.93 22.92 -1.12
C ARG A 82 -0.56 22.99 -1.41
N SER A 83 -1.25 21.86 -1.43
CA SER A 83 -2.71 21.78 -1.52
C SER A 83 -3.28 20.68 -0.62
N PRO A 84 -4.55 20.77 -0.20
CA PRO A 84 -5.26 19.59 0.27
C PRO A 84 -5.46 18.59 -0.87
N ASN A 85 -5.77 17.35 -0.55
CA ASN A 85 -6.36 16.43 -1.52
C ASN A 85 -7.82 16.82 -1.74
N LEU A 86 -8.25 16.83 -2.99
CA LEU A 86 -9.64 17.07 -3.36
C LEU A 86 -10.30 15.74 -3.67
N VAL A 87 -11.33 15.38 -2.92
CA VAL A 87 -12.02 14.09 -3.03
C VAL A 87 -13.48 14.30 -3.38
N GLY A 88 -13.95 13.62 -4.41
CA GLY A 88 -15.36 13.53 -4.79
C GLY A 88 -15.86 12.11 -4.59
N MET A 89 -17.08 11.95 -4.09
CA MET A 89 -17.69 10.64 -3.87
C MET A 89 -19.19 10.68 -4.18
N VAL A 90 -19.69 9.63 -4.80
CA VAL A 90 -21.13 9.37 -4.96
C VAL A 90 -21.44 8.01 -4.38
N ARG A 91 -22.52 7.94 -3.60
CA ARG A 91 -22.99 6.72 -2.94
C ARG A 91 -24.47 6.51 -3.22
N VAL A 92 -24.81 5.25 -3.46
CA VAL A 92 -26.18 4.74 -3.55
C VAL A 92 -26.33 3.67 -2.48
N ASP A 93 -27.14 3.93 -1.46
CA ASP A 93 -27.47 2.99 -0.38
C ASP A 93 -28.93 2.58 -0.49
N GLN A 94 -29.17 1.28 -0.63
CA GLN A 94 -30.47 0.70 -0.90
C GLN A 94 -30.67 -0.54 -0.04
N ALA A 95 -31.90 -1.05 -0.02
CA ALA A 95 -32.23 -2.28 0.71
C ALA A 95 -31.36 -3.48 0.30
N TRP A 96 -30.97 -3.56 -0.99
CA TRP A 96 -30.10 -4.63 -1.50
C TRP A 96 -28.64 -4.48 -1.07
N GLY A 97 -28.20 -3.30 -0.66
CA GLY A 97 -26.79 -3.03 -0.40
C GLY A 97 -26.36 -1.63 -0.80
N LEU A 98 -25.08 -1.49 -1.15
CA LEU A 98 -24.44 -0.20 -1.39
C LEU A 98 -23.57 -0.26 -2.63
N PHE A 99 -23.62 0.80 -3.43
CA PHE A 99 -22.61 1.12 -4.43
C PHE A 99 -21.99 2.47 -4.10
N GLN A 100 -20.68 2.59 -4.27
CA GLN A 100 -19.96 3.85 -4.09
C GLN A 100 -18.87 3.99 -5.16
N ALA A 101 -18.76 5.20 -5.71
CA ALA A 101 -17.68 5.62 -6.58
C ALA A 101 -17.00 6.85 -5.98
N SER A 102 -15.68 6.92 -6.05
CA SER A 102 -14.93 8.08 -5.57
C SER A 102 -13.70 8.36 -6.44
N VAL A 103 -13.34 9.63 -6.50
CA VAL A 103 -12.14 10.14 -7.16
C VAL A 103 -11.39 11.05 -6.18
N ALA A 104 -10.07 11.03 -6.23
CA ALA A 104 -9.22 11.95 -5.49
C ALA A 104 -8.17 12.58 -6.40
N ALA A 105 -7.82 13.85 -6.15
CA ALA A 105 -6.68 14.54 -6.74
C ALA A 105 -5.66 14.83 -5.66
N HIS A 106 -4.38 14.59 -5.96
CA HIS A 106 -3.26 14.70 -5.04
C HIS A 106 -2.11 15.49 -5.66
N ASP A 107 -1.59 16.49 -4.97
CA ASP A 107 -0.45 17.27 -5.44
C ASP A 107 0.87 16.70 -4.91
N ASN A 108 1.76 16.31 -5.83
CA ASN A 108 3.11 15.87 -5.50
C ASN A 108 4.07 17.05 -5.58
N HIS A 109 4.33 17.67 -4.44
CA HIS A 109 5.30 18.74 -4.30
C HIS A 109 6.63 18.20 -3.75
N VAL A 110 7.70 18.45 -4.50
CA VAL A 110 9.05 17.92 -4.19
C VAL A 110 10.01 19.01 -3.74
N ALA A 111 11.01 18.57 -2.98
CA ALA A 111 12.19 19.35 -2.63
C ALA A 111 13.17 19.41 -3.82
N TYR A 112 14.36 19.94 -3.55
CA TYR A 112 15.41 20.13 -4.56
C TYR A 112 16.05 18.82 -5.04
N TYR A 113 16.72 18.88 -6.20
CA TYR A 113 17.50 17.76 -6.73
C TYR A 113 18.67 17.36 -5.80
N GLY A 114 19.16 18.29 -4.97
CA GLY A 114 20.15 18.04 -3.92
C GLY A 114 19.80 18.74 -2.61
N ALA A 115 20.80 19.02 -1.78
CA ALA A 115 20.58 19.57 -0.43
C ALA A 115 20.22 21.07 -0.40
N THR A 116 20.28 21.78 -1.54
CA THR A 116 20.17 23.25 -1.59
C THR A 116 19.36 23.73 -2.78
N GLU A 117 18.74 24.91 -2.65
CA GLU A 117 17.91 25.54 -3.68
C GLU A 117 18.59 25.68 -5.06
N PRO A 118 19.88 26.05 -5.17
CA PRO A 118 20.54 26.20 -6.47
C PRO A 118 20.66 24.92 -7.28
N THR A 119 20.45 23.76 -6.66
CA THR A 119 20.42 22.48 -7.40
C THR A 119 19.20 22.38 -8.31
N GLY A 120 18.18 23.23 -8.13
CA GLY A 120 16.91 23.22 -8.85
C GLY A 120 15.95 22.16 -8.31
N HIS A 121 14.77 22.05 -8.91
CA HIS A 121 13.78 21.02 -8.58
C HIS A 121 12.90 20.71 -9.82
N PRO A 122 12.23 19.56 -9.84
CA PRO A 122 11.11 19.32 -10.75
C PRO A 122 9.93 20.25 -10.46
N ASP A 123 9.07 20.46 -11.46
CA ASP A 123 7.74 21.05 -11.24
C ASP A 123 6.82 20.09 -10.45
N ASP A 124 5.80 20.66 -9.83
CA ASP A 124 4.74 19.93 -9.13
C ASP A 124 3.96 19.03 -10.09
N LYS A 125 3.51 17.88 -9.57
CA LYS A 125 2.80 16.89 -10.38
C LYS A 125 1.53 16.40 -9.71
N TRP A 126 0.40 16.66 -10.35
CA TRP A 126 -0.88 16.13 -9.90
C TRP A 126 -0.99 14.64 -10.18
N GLY A 127 -1.16 13.88 -9.10
CA GLY A 127 -1.65 12.52 -9.10
C GLY A 127 -3.15 12.44 -8.86
N TRP A 128 -3.70 11.25 -9.05
CA TRP A 128 -5.12 10.99 -8.86
C TRP A 128 -5.39 9.54 -8.48
N ALA A 129 -6.57 9.29 -7.91
CA ALA A 129 -7.06 7.97 -7.59
C ALA A 129 -8.54 7.84 -7.98
N VAL A 130 -8.95 6.66 -8.40
CA VAL A 130 -10.37 6.29 -8.58
C VAL A 130 -10.65 4.99 -7.87
N GLN A 131 -11.78 4.91 -7.18
CA GLN A 131 -12.17 3.72 -6.44
C GLN A 131 -13.67 3.45 -6.63
N LEU A 132 -13.99 2.17 -6.80
CA LEU A 132 -15.35 1.65 -6.78
C LEU A 132 -15.51 0.69 -5.60
N ALA A 133 -16.69 0.68 -4.99
CA ALA A 133 -17.05 -0.27 -3.95
C ALA A 133 -18.49 -0.75 -4.12
N LEU A 134 -18.70 -2.03 -3.85
CA LEU A 134 -19.98 -2.69 -3.87
C LEU A 134 -20.13 -3.55 -2.61
N SER A 135 -21.27 -3.41 -1.95
CA SER A 135 -21.71 -4.29 -0.86
C SER A 135 -23.07 -4.84 -1.24
N ILE A 136 -23.24 -6.16 -1.22
CA ILE A 136 -24.54 -6.80 -1.45
C ILE A 136 -24.91 -7.53 -0.16
N LYS A 137 -26.08 -7.19 0.38
CA LYS A 137 -26.63 -7.77 1.60
C LYS A 137 -27.63 -8.88 1.26
N ASN A 138 -27.81 -9.82 2.18
CA ASN A 138 -28.79 -10.90 2.08
C ASN A 138 -28.64 -11.74 0.80
N ILE A 139 -27.40 -12.07 0.46
CA ILE A 139 -27.11 -12.95 -0.67
C ILE A 139 -27.68 -14.37 -0.38
N PRO A 140 -28.07 -15.13 -1.42
CA PRO A 140 -28.85 -16.37 -1.29
C PRO A 140 -28.01 -17.58 -0.80
N THR A 141 -27.06 -17.34 0.08
CA THR A 141 -26.19 -18.34 0.72
C THR A 141 -26.52 -18.54 2.19
N GLY A 142 -27.23 -17.59 2.81
CA GLY A 142 -27.55 -17.60 4.24
C GLY A 142 -28.23 -16.30 4.67
N ALA A 143 -28.99 -16.36 5.78
CA ALA A 143 -29.67 -15.19 6.29
C ALA A 143 -28.66 -14.15 6.80
N GLY A 144 -28.74 -12.92 6.29
CA GLY A 144 -27.84 -11.83 6.68
C GLY A 144 -26.44 -11.91 6.07
N ASP A 145 -26.18 -12.85 5.16
CA ASP A 145 -24.89 -12.96 4.46
C ASP A 145 -24.60 -11.71 3.64
N VAL A 146 -23.32 -11.33 3.56
CA VAL A 146 -22.88 -10.12 2.86
C VAL A 146 -21.62 -10.43 2.06
N ILE A 147 -21.57 -9.88 0.85
CA ILE A 147 -20.33 -9.75 0.07
C ILE A 147 -19.96 -8.27 -0.06
N ASN A 148 -18.69 -7.95 0.20
CA ASN A 148 -18.13 -6.62 0.04
C ASN A 148 -16.93 -6.70 -0.90
N ILE A 149 -16.87 -5.83 -1.89
CA ILE A 149 -15.74 -5.72 -2.81
C ILE A 149 -15.42 -4.26 -3.08
N SER A 150 -14.15 -3.95 -3.28
CA SER A 150 -13.70 -2.66 -3.79
C SER A 150 -12.49 -2.82 -4.70
N GLY A 151 -12.38 -1.96 -5.70
CA GLY A 151 -11.24 -1.87 -6.58
C GLY A 151 -10.77 -0.43 -6.71
N VAL A 152 -9.46 -0.22 -6.82
CA VAL A 152 -8.83 1.09 -6.88
C VAL A 152 -7.74 1.12 -7.96
N TYR A 153 -7.58 2.28 -8.58
CA TYR A 153 -6.45 2.62 -9.44
C TYR A 153 -5.92 4.00 -9.04
N THR A 154 -4.61 4.17 -9.04
CA THR A 154 -3.93 5.41 -8.70
C THR A 154 -2.81 5.71 -9.70
N ASP A 155 -2.58 6.98 -9.96
CA ASP A 155 -1.41 7.49 -10.67
C ASP A 155 -0.82 8.60 -9.80
N GLY A 156 0.29 8.33 -9.10
CA GLY A 156 0.91 9.30 -8.20
C GLY A 156 0.09 9.67 -6.96
N ALA A 157 -0.76 8.76 -6.48
CA ALA A 157 -1.57 8.93 -5.27
C ALA A 157 -1.68 7.58 -4.52
N THR A 158 -0.53 7.00 -4.21
CA THR A 158 -0.37 5.60 -3.84
C THR A 158 -1.09 5.22 -2.54
N ARG A 159 -1.24 6.16 -1.60
CA ARG A 159 -1.96 5.92 -0.33
C ARG A 159 -3.44 5.57 -0.50
N TYR A 160 -4.05 5.83 -1.65
CA TYR A 160 -5.41 5.36 -1.93
C TYR A 160 -5.48 3.87 -2.27
N ASN A 161 -4.35 3.18 -2.49
CA ASN A 161 -4.29 1.74 -2.69
C ASN A 161 -3.50 1.03 -1.59
N PHE A 162 -2.30 1.53 -1.30
CA PHE A 162 -1.44 1.13 -0.18
C PHE A 162 -1.71 2.05 1.01
N GLN A 163 -2.86 1.83 1.64
CA GLN A 163 -3.36 2.68 2.72
C GLN A 163 -2.41 2.74 3.93
N ASN A 164 -2.56 3.79 4.73
CA ASN A 164 -1.60 4.15 5.77
C ASN A 164 -1.21 3.02 6.74
N LEU A 165 -2.16 2.21 7.21
CA LEU A 165 -1.94 1.09 8.13
C LEU A 165 -1.29 -0.13 7.46
N ALA A 166 -1.43 -0.28 6.13
CA ALA A 166 -0.67 -1.29 5.38
C ALA A 166 0.78 -0.86 5.15
N GLY A 167 1.03 0.45 5.16
CA GLY A 167 2.30 1.02 4.74
C GLY A 167 2.44 1.10 3.22
N SER A 168 3.46 1.81 2.76
CA SER A 168 3.88 1.87 1.34
C SER A 168 5.24 1.21 1.11
N THR A 169 5.83 0.65 2.15
CA THR A 169 7.17 0.08 2.16
C THR A 169 7.14 -1.23 2.92
N PHE A 170 7.67 -2.28 2.32
CA PHE A 170 7.64 -3.63 2.87
C PHE A 170 9.04 -4.23 2.81
N ILE A 171 9.58 -4.58 3.98
CA ILE A 171 10.87 -5.24 4.13
C ILE A 171 10.64 -6.48 4.97
N MET A 172 10.98 -7.65 4.42
CA MET A 172 10.76 -8.92 5.08
C MET A 172 11.96 -9.85 4.87
N TYR A 173 12.45 -10.43 5.97
CA TYR A 173 13.52 -11.41 5.93
C TYR A 173 12.97 -12.82 6.07
N GLY A 174 13.59 -13.75 5.35
CA GLY A 174 13.27 -15.17 5.42
C GLY A 174 14.50 -16.07 5.47
N SER A 175 14.27 -17.36 5.26
CA SER A 175 15.31 -18.37 5.09
C SER A 175 15.77 -18.43 3.62
N SER A 176 16.99 -18.90 3.39
CA SER A 176 17.53 -19.18 2.06
C SER A 176 18.39 -20.44 2.12
N ASN A 177 18.43 -21.18 1.02
CA ASN A 177 19.35 -22.30 0.80
C ASN A 177 20.59 -21.87 -0.02
N LEU A 178 20.66 -20.62 -0.46
CA LEU A 178 21.70 -20.07 -1.34
C LEU A 178 22.56 -19.00 -0.66
N ALA A 179 22.08 -18.42 0.43
CA ALA A 179 22.73 -17.34 1.16
C ALA A 179 22.36 -17.40 2.66
N TYR A 180 22.87 -16.48 3.48
CA TYR A 180 22.59 -16.44 4.93
C TYR A 180 21.10 -16.28 5.26
N GLY A 181 20.39 -15.54 4.43
CA GLY A 181 18.96 -15.38 4.52
C GLY A 181 18.38 -14.96 3.17
N SER A 182 17.09 -14.72 3.17
CA SER A 182 16.42 -14.07 2.04
C SER A 182 15.80 -12.74 2.44
N LEU A 183 15.53 -11.91 1.44
CA LEU A 183 15.00 -10.57 1.60
C LEU A 183 14.00 -10.27 0.48
N ALA A 184 12.79 -9.85 0.85
CA ALA A 184 11.98 -8.98 0.00
C ALA A 184 12.03 -7.56 0.53
N ALA A 185 12.23 -6.60 -0.35
CA ALA A 185 12.28 -5.20 -0.01
C ALA A 185 11.72 -4.38 -1.16
N VAL A 186 10.55 -3.79 -0.95
CA VAL A 186 9.78 -3.10 -1.98
C VAL A 186 9.15 -1.84 -1.41
N THR A 187 8.96 -0.83 -2.24
CA THR A 187 8.32 0.42 -1.85
C THR A 187 7.48 0.95 -3.01
N ALA A 188 6.33 1.53 -2.69
CA ALA A 188 5.45 2.22 -3.62
C ALA A 188 5.35 3.69 -3.19
N PRO A 189 6.27 4.56 -3.62
CA PRO A 189 6.12 6.00 -3.43
C PRO A 189 4.99 6.54 -4.33
N ASP A 190 4.67 7.83 -4.20
CA ASP A 190 3.76 8.52 -5.12
C ASP A 190 4.49 8.87 -6.42
N THR A 191 5.67 9.49 -6.30
CA THR A 191 6.50 9.83 -7.48
C THR A 191 7.98 9.50 -7.25
N THR A 192 8.70 9.52 -8.35
CA THR A 192 10.14 9.30 -8.43
C THR A 192 10.77 10.32 -9.36
N TYR A 193 12.01 10.72 -9.11
CA TYR A 193 12.75 11.63 -9.98
C TYR A 193 14.26 11.45 -9.79
N VAL A 194 15.04 11.97 -10.73
CA VAL A 194 16.50 12.08 -10.64
C VAL A 194 16.91 13.51 -10.95
N THR A 195 18.13 13.89 -10.57
CA THR A 195 18.72 15.20 -10.88
C THR A 195 18.54 15.57 -12.34
N GLY A 196 17.82 16.68 -12.59
CA GLY A 196 17.55 17.20 -13.92
C GLY A 196 16.37 16.56 -14.66
N SER A 197 15.59 15.66 -14.03
CA SER A 197 14.38 15.07 -14.61
C SER A 197 13.10 15.61 -13.99
N ASN A 198 12.02 15.57 -14.75
CA ASN A 198 10.68 15.76 -14.19
C ASN A 198 10.28 14.60 -13.26
N GLN A 199 9.24 14.82 -12.44
CA GLN A 199 8.63 13.76 -11.64
C GLN A 199 7.95 12.71 -12.54
N GLU A 200 8.22 11.45 -12.25
CA GLU A 200 7.54 10.29 -12.82
C GLU A 200 6.65 9.64 -11.75
N SER A 201 5.37 9.52 -12.04
CA SER A 201 4.39 8.99 -11.11
C SER A 201 4.41 7.47 -11.08
N VAL A 202 4.25 6.91 -9.89
CA VAL A 202 4.06 5.47 -9.69
C VAL A 202 2.58 5.18 -9.82
N LYS A 203 2.26 4.21 -10.68
CA LYS A 203 0.91 3.73 -10.88
C LYS A 203 0.67 2.55 -9.96
N THR A 204 -0.47 2.55 -9.27
CA THR A 204 -0.85 1.40 -8.47
C THR A 204 -2.29 1.02 -8.75
N TRP A 205 -2.58 -0.27 -8.62
CA TRP A 205 -3.95 -0.74 -8.67
C TRP A 205 -4.14 -1.89 -7.72
N GLY A 206 -5.37 -2.14 -7.34
CA GLY A 206 -5.66 -3.23 -6.44
C GLY A 206 -7.14 -3.42 -6.21
N PHE A 207 -7.45 -4.49 -5.51
CA PHE A 207 -8.79 -4.81 -5.07
C PHE A 207 -8.74 -5.50 -3.72
N ARG A 208 -9.84 -5.42 -3.00
CA ARG A 208 -10.04 -6.18 -1.77
C ARG A 208 -11.50 -6.49 -1.57
N GLY A 209 -11.80 -7.53 -0.82
CA GLY A 209 -13.16 -7.91 -0.54
C GLY A 209 -13.28 -9.02 0.47
N ALA A 210 -14.52 -9.33 0.83
CA ALA A 210 -14.86 -10.40 1.73
C ALA A 210 -16.26 -10.92 1.50
N TYR A 211 -16.43 -12.20 1.78
CA TYR A 211 -17.71 -12.87 1.93
C TYR A 211 -17.87 -13.25 3.40
N THR A 212 -18.99 -12.86 4.01
CA THR A 212 -19.35 -13.20 5.39
C THR A 212 -20.56 -14.11 5.39
N HIS A 213 -20.42 -15.29 5.99
CA HIS A 213 -21.49 -16.25 6.21
C HIS A 213 -21.92 -16.25 7.68
N ASN A 214 -23.21 -16.10 7.93
CA ASN A 214 -23.80 -16.16 9.27
C ASN A 214 -24.42 -17.53 9.47
N TRP A 215 -23.77 -18.35 10.28
CA TRP A 215 -24.23 -19.69 10.58
C TRP A 215 -25.44 -19.66 11.51
N ASP A 216 -25.40 -18.77 12.51
CA ASP A 216 -26.49 -18.49 13.44
C ASP A 216 -26.34 -17.04 13.99
N PRO A 217 -27.26 -16.53 14.82
CA PRO A 217 -27.19 -15.16 15.36
C PRO A 217 -25.97 -14.84 16.24
N TYR A 218 -25.24 -15.86 16.70
CA TYR A 218 -24.10 -15.75 17.61
C TYR A 218 -22.77 -16.08 16.93
N TRP A 219 -22.77 -16.65 15.72
CA TRP A 219 -21.59 -17.18 15.06
C TRP A 219 -21.52 -16.83 13.57
N ASN A 220 -20.41 -16.21 13.14
CA ASN A 220 -20.12 -15.96 11.72
C ASN A 220 -18.67 -16.22 11.35
N THR A 221 -18.46 -16.49 10.06
CA THR A 221 -17.16 -16.65 9.45
C THR A 221 -17.07 -15.75 8.21
N ALA A 222 -15.92 -15.12 8.01
CA ALA A 222 -15.64 -14.41 6.77
C ALA A 222 -14.32 -14.86 6.16
N ILE A 223 -14.34 -15.11 4.85
CA ILE A 223 -13.15 -15.20 4.03
C ILE A 223 -12.94 -13.85 3.34
N TYR A 224 -11.72 -13.36 3.36
CA TYR A 224 -11.38 -12.06 2.78
C TYR A 224 -10.03 -12.13 2.08
N GLY A 225 -9.79 -11.14 1.23
CA GLY A 225 -8.51 -11.02 0.54
C GLY A 225 -8.31 -9.65 -0.07
N ALA A 226 -7.06 -9.39 -0.42
CA ALA A 226 -6.64 -8.20 -1.13
C ALA A 226 -5.50 -8.53 -2.10
N TYR A 227 -5.40 -7.72 -3.14
CA TYR A 227 -4.28 -7.69 -4.05
C TYR A 227 -3.95 -6.24 -4.38
N ALA A 228 -2.67 -5.91 -4.42
CA ALA A 228 -2.21 -4.63 -4.94
C ALA A 228 -0.92 -4.80 -5.74
N ALA A 229 -0.78 -4.01 -6.80
CA ALA A 229 0.42 -3.93 -7.62
C ALA A 229 0.91 -2.49 -7.67
N ALA A 230 2.23 -2.31 -7.68
CA ALA A 230 2.89 -1.04 -7.94
C ALA A 230 3.73 -1.14 -9.21
N GLN A 231 3.61 -0.12 -10.05
CA GLN A 231 4.20 -0.03 -11.37
C GLN A 231 4.95 1.28 -11.49
N PHE A 232 6.28 1.18 -11.58
CA PHE A 232 7.13 2.34 -11.82
C PHE A 232 7.10 2.73 -13.29
N GLY A 233 7.33 4.01 -13.56
CA GLY A 233 7.43 4.46 -14.94
C GLY A 233 8.75 4.04 -15.62
N GLY A 234 8.80 4.25 -16.93
CA GLY A 234 9.92 3.81 -17.77
C GLY A 234 11.25 4.48 -17.43
N GLY A 235 11.23 5.75 -17.03
CA GLY A 235 12.45 6.49 -16.66
C GLY A 235 13.12 5.89 -15.43
N THR A 236 12.31 5.59 -14.42
CA THR A 236 12.75 4.95 -13.17
C THR A 236 13.24 3.54 -13.39
N LYS A 237 12.53 2.75 -14.21
CA LYS A 237 12.98 1.41 -14.60
C LYS A 237 14.31 1.45 -15.34
N ALA A 238 14.50 2.41 -16.24
CA ALA A 238 15.77 2.58 -16.94
C ALA A 238 16.89 2.97 -15.95
N PHE A 239 16.64 3.95 -15.08
CA PHE A 239 17.63 4.41 -14.10
C PHE A 239 18.05 3.30 -13.12
N LEU A 240 17.10 2.54 -12.59
CA LEU A 240 17.39 1.49 -11.62
C LEU A 240 17.86 0.18 -12.27
N CYS A 241 17.27 -0.21 -13.40
CA CYS A 241 17.34 -1.58 -13.90
C CYS A 241 17.72 -1.72 -15.39
N ALA A 242 18.20 -0.67 -16.06
CA ALA A 242 18.73 -0.80 -17.41
C ALA A 242 19.87 -1.84 -17.47
N PRO A 243 19.79 -2.88 -18.31
CA PRO A 243 20.80 -3.93 -18.35
C PRO A 243 22.23 -3.38 -18.47
N GLY A 244 23.10 -3.76 -17.52
CA GLY A 244 24.51 -3.37 -17.48
C GLY A 244 24.82 -1.92 -17.10
N THR A 245 23.82 -1.05 -16.96
CA THR A 245 24.03 0.40 -16.71
C THR A 245 23.16 0.98 -15.61
N GLY A 246 22.03 0.34 -15.28
CA GLY A 246 21.14 0.75 -14.20
C GLY A 246 21.75 0.52 -12.83
N VAL A 247 21.39 1.38 -11.88
CA VAL A 247 21.96 1.43 -10.53
C VAL A 247 21.89 0.05 -9.84
N PHE A 248 20.73 -0.60 -9.82
CA PHE A 248 20.53 -1.91 -9.20
C PHE A 248 21.05 -3.06 -10.05
N SER A 249 20.82 -3.03 -11.36
CA SER A 249 21.29 -4.08 -12.27
C SER A 249 22.82 -4.16 -12.37
N SER A 250 23.54 -3.11 -11.96
CA SER A 250 25.01 -3.09 -11.93
C SER A 250 25.61 -3.67 -10.64
N ILE A 251 24.78 -3.97 -9.63
CA ILE A 251 25.22 -4.57 -8.37
C ILE A 251 25.62 -6.03 -8.62
N ALA A 252 26.82 -6.39 -8.16
CA ALA A 252 27.32 -7.76 -8.25
C ALA A 252 26.36 -8.75 -7.57
N GLY A 253 26.00 -9.81 -8.29
CA GLY A 253 25.10 -10.87 -7.82
C GLY A 253 23.61 -10.63 -8.10
N VAL A 254 23.20 -9.43 -8.54
CA VAL A 254 21.85 -9.19 -9.05
C VAL A 254 21.69 -9.84 -10.43
N THR A 255 20.68 -10.68 -10.58
CA THR A 255 20.40 -11.44 -11.82
C THR A 255 19.10 -11.03 -12.48
N SER A 256 18.16 -10.44 -11.75
CA SER A 256 16.95 -9.80 -12.28
C SER A 256 16.69 -8.50 -11.54
N CYS A 257 16.25 -7.48 -12.27
CA CYS A 257 15.95 -6.15 -11.73
C CYS A 257 14.65 -5.61 -12.33
N ASN A 258 13.64 -5.44 -11.48
CA ASN A 258 12.44 -4.69 -11.81
C ASN A 258 11.84 -4.15 -10.50
N PRO A 259 11.66 -2.82 -10.38
CA PRO A 259 11.14 -2.20 -9.16
C PRO A 259 9.64 -2.44 -8.94
N ASP A 260 8.90 -2.92 -9.95
CA ASP A 260 7.50 -3.29 -9.77
C ASP A 260 7.38 -4.49 -8.83
N PHE A 261 6.30 -4.51 -8.07
CA PHE A 261 6.01 -5.61 -7.16
C PHE A 261 4.51 -5.77 -6.98
N ASN A 262 4.12 -6.91 -6.42
CA ASN A 262 2.74 -7.21 -6.07
C ASN A 262 2.67 -7.69 -4.62
N ILE A 263 1.53 -7.42 -3.97
CA ILE A 263 1.20 -7.96 -2.66
C ILE A 263 -0.14 -8.66 -2.74
N GLY A 264 -0.15 -9.94 -2.37
CA GLY A 264 -1.36 -10.75 -2.24
C GLY A 264 -1.65 -11.06 -0.77
N GLN A 265 -2.92 -10.98 -0.38
CA GLN A 265 -3.35 -11.25 0.99
C GLN A 265 -4.63 -12.07 0.97
N VAL A 266 -4.69 -13.09 1.83
CA VAL A 266 -5.88 -13.91 2.04
C VAL A 266 -6.02 -14.16 3.53
N GLY A 267 -7.23 -14.07 4.05
CA GLY A 267 -7.49 -14.39 5.44
C GLY A 267 -8.85 -14.99 5.70
N LEU A 268 -8.94 -15.59 6.88
CA LEU A 268 -10.13 -16.22 7.42
C LEU A 268 -10.31 -15.72 8.84
N ILE A 269 -11.50 -15.21 9.14
CA ILE A 269 -11.88 -14.81 10.49
C ILE A 269 -13.15 -15.53 10.91
N THR A 270 -13.15 -15.98 12.16
CA THR A 270 -14.35 -16.50 12.81
C THR A 270 -14.65 -15.64 14.03
N ARG A 271 -15.93 -15.28 14.20
CA ARG A 271 -16.42 -14.48 15.33
C ARG A 271 -17.53 -15.20 16.07
N TRP A 272 -17.45 -15.17 17.39
CA TRP A 272 -18.43 -15.77 18.29
C TRP A 272 -18.86 -14.76 19.34
N THR A 273 -20.17 -14.50 19.40
CA THR A 273 -20.80 -13.53 20.31
C THR A 273 -21.78 -14.26 21.23
N PRO A 274 -21.30 -14.99 22.26
CA PRO A 274 -22.16 -15.85 23.09
C PRO A 274 -23.24 -15.09 23.86
N VAL A 275 -22.94 -13.84 24.22
CA VAL A 275 -23.86 -12.96 24.92
C VAL A 275 -23.77 -11.58 24.30
N LYS A 276 -24.86 -10.82 24.44
CA LYS A 276 -24.94 -9.44 23.96
C LYS A 276 -23.70 -8.65 24.41
N ASN A 277 -23.08 -7.95 23.46
CA ASN A 277 -21.90 -7.10 23.63
C ASN A 277 -20.58 -7.80 23.99
N LEU A 278 -20.46 -9.12 23.95
CA LEU A 278 -19.18 -9.81 24.12
C LEU A 278 -18.87 -10.65 22.88
N THR A 279 -17.81 -10.29 22.14
CA THR A 279 -17.39 -10.99 20.93
C THR A 279 -15.95 -11.49 21.06
N PHE A 280 -15.75 -12.77 20.80
CA PHE A 280 -14.44 -13.37 20.57
C PHE A 280 -14.20 -13.51 19.08
N SER A 281 -12.97 -13.29 18.63
CA SER A 281 -12.59 -13.52 17.23
C SER A 281 -11.19 -14.08 17.11
N ALA A 282 -11.01 -14.97 16.14
CA ALA A 282 -9.72 -15.43 15.65
C ALA A 282 -9.60 -15.06 14.17
N ASP A 283 -8.60 -14.25 13.82
CA ASP A 283 -8.32 -13.80 12.46
C ASP A 283 -6.95 -14.32 12.02
N LEU A 284 -6.91 -15.14 10.97
CA LEU A 284 -5.69 -15.65 10.38
C LEU A 284 -5.50 -15.00 9.00
N THR A 285 -4.37 -14.32 8.81
CA THR A 285 -4.03 -13.67 7.54
C THR A 285 -2.70 -14.20 7.02
N TRP A 286 -2.67 -14.56 5.74
CA TRP A 286 -1.45 -14.78 4.98
C TRP A 286 -1.19 -13.60 4.05
N THR A 287 0.05 -13.14 4.00
CA THR A 287 0.51 -12.08 3.10
C THR A 287 1.72 -12.58 2.31
N HIS A 288 1.68 -12.38 1.00
CA HIS A 288 2.75 -12.70 0.05
C HIS A 288 3.23 -11.45 -0.66
N ILE A 289 4.54 -11.21 -0.63
CA ILE A 289 5.20 -10.15 -1.38
C ILE A 289 5.91 -10.81 -2.56
N ASP A 290 5.41 -10.54 -3.77
CA ASP A 290 6.03 -10.91 -5.04
C ASP A 290 6.88 -9.72 -5.50
N GLN A 291 8.20 -9.83 -5.31
CA GLN A 291 9.15 -8.85 -5.77
C GLN A 291 9.82 -9.33 -7.06
N LYS A 292 10.13 -8.39 -7.95
CA LYS A 292 10.70 -8.74 -9.26
C LYS A 292 12.22 -8.56 -9.32
N TYR A 293 12.84 -8.41 -8.17
CA TYR A 293 14.28 -8.50 -7.98
C TYR A 293 14.71 -9.95 -7.71
N ALA A 294 15.79 -10.39 -8.34
CA ALA A 294 16.41 -11.68 -8.06
C ALA A 294 17.93 -11.55 -8.03
N GLY A 295 18.55 -12.43 -7.25
CA GLY A 295 20.00 -12.49 -7.12
C GLY A 295 20.43 -12.60 -5.65
N ILE A 296 21.72 -12.39 -5.43
CA ILE A 296 22.33 -12.36 -4.11
C ILE A 296 22.98 -11.00 -3.94
N VAL A 297 22.62 -10.30 -2.87
CA VAL A 297 23.21 -9.02 -2.51
C VAL A 297 23.93 -9.13 -1.17
N THR A 298 24.99 -8.35 -1.00
CA THR A 298 25.66 -8.14 0.27
C THR A 298 25.22 -6.79 0.83
N PRO A 299 24.13 -6.73 1.60
CA PRO A 299 23.73 -5.51 2.28
C PRO A 299 24.81 -5.08 3.28
N GLY A 300 25.16 -3.79 3.25
CA GLY A 300 26.12 -3.20 4.17
C GLY A 300 25.63 -3.25 5.62
N ALA A 301 26.44 -2.76 6.57
CA ALA A 301 26.15 -2.82 8.01
C ALA A 301 24.92 -2.01 8.49
N ASN A 302 24.18 -1.36 7.59
CA ASN A 302 23.07 -0.46 7.91
C ASN A 302 21.71 -1.15 7.75
N PHE A 303 21.37 -2.00 8.71
CA PHE A 303 20.03 -2.56 8.83
C PHE A 303 19.28 -1.88 9.97
N ALA A 304 18.34 -0.98 9.64
CA ALA A 304 17.45 -0.38 10.63
C ALA A 304 16.41 -1.38 11.21
N VAL A 305 16.18 -2.51 10.52
CA VAL A 305 15.17 -3.52 10.88
C VAL A 305 15.87 -4.82 11.29
N ALA A 306 15.53 -5.33 12.47
CA ALA A 306 16.17 -6.45 13.16
C ALA A 306 16.23 -7.76 12.34
N LYS A 307 17.28 -7.95 11.54
CA LYS A 307 17.93 -9.26 11.38
C LYS A 307 19.44 -9.08 11.08
N PRO A 308 20.30 -9.11 12.11
CA PRO A 308 21.70 -8.78 12.01
C PRO A 308 22.55 -10.03 11.76
N GLY A 309 23.03 -10.17 10.53
CA GLY A 309 24.25 -10.92 10.24
C GLY A 309 25.08 -10.05 9.32
N ALA A 310 25.83 -9.08 9.86
CA ALA A 310 26.70 -8.24 9.04
C ALA A 310 28.16 -8.72 9.14
N PRO A 311 28.89 -8.84 8.00
CA PRO A 311 28.40 -8.84 6.62
C PRO A 311 27.99 -10.25 6.17
N ALA A 312 26.74 -10.46 5.78
CA ALA A 312 26.26 -11.72 5.21
C ALA A 312 25.48 -11.47 3.91
N ASN A 313 25.48 -12.47 3.04
CA ASN A 313 24.79 -12.43 1.75
C ASN A 313 23.30 -12.76 1.93
N TYR A 314 22.43 -12.04 1.23
CA TYR A 314 21.00 -12.28 1.22
C TYR A 314 20.51 -12.53 -0.20
N GLN A 315 19.67 -13.56 -0.34
CA GLN A 315 18.98 -13.85 -1.58
C GLN A 315 17.77 -12.90 -1.72
N LEU A 316 17.72 -12.14 -2.81
CA LEU A 316 16.51 -11.43 -3.22
C LEU A 316 15.49 -12.46 -3.70
N LYS A 317 14.40 -12.61 -2.96
CA LYS A 317 13.24 -13.45 -3.31
C LYS A 317 11.99 -12.99 -2.57
N ASP A 318 10.86 -13.45 -3.08
CA ASP A 318 9.53 -13.30 -2.49
C ASP A 318 9.50 -13.75 -1.02
N GLN A 319 8.56 -13.16 -0.27
CA GLN A 319 8.40 -13.43 1.16
C GLN A 319 6.95 -13.63 1.54
N ASP A 320 6.77 -14.55 2.49
CA ASP A 320 5.48 -14.88 3.06
C ASP A 320 5.47 -14.55 4.55
N SER A 321 4.32 -14.10 5.03
CA SER A 321 4.05 -13.96 6.46
C SER A 321 2.67 -14.49 6.80
N VAL A 322 2.54 -14.99 8.03
CA VAL A 322 1.27 -15.43 8.61
C VAL A 322 1.08 -14.69 9.92
N ASN A 323 -0.09 -14.08 10.09
CA ASN A 323 -0.47 -13.37 11.30
C ASN A 323 -1.75 -13.99 11.88
N LEU A 324 -1.76 -14.23 13.19
CA LEU A 324 -2.94 -14.65 13.95
C LEU A 324 -3.29 -13.58 14.99
N LEU A 325 -4.47 -12.99 14.84
CA LEU A 325 -5.05 -12.08 15.82
C LEU A 325 -6.17 -12.77 16.60
N LEU A 326 -5.98 -12.89 17.91
CA LEU A 326 -7.04 -13.28 18.84
C LEU A 326 -7.55 -12.03 19.57
N ARG A 327 -8.87 -11.79 19.53
CA ARG A 327 -9.49 -10.63 20.19
C ARG A 327 -10.68 -11.06 21.03
N ALA A 328 -10.79 -10.48 22.23
CA ALA A 328 -12.02 -10.45 23.01
C ALA A 328 -12.45 -8.97 23.13
N GLN A 329 -13.66 -8.64 22.67
CA GLN A 329 -14.21 -7.29 22.73
C GLN A 329 -15.48 -7.28 23.57
N ARG A 330 -15.50 -6.41 24.59
CA ARG A 330 -16.69 -6.09 25.38
C ARG A 330 -17.11 -4.65 25.11
N ASN A 331 -18.36 -4.44 24.70
CA ASN A 331 -18.96 -3.11 24.62
C ASN A 331 -19.84 -2.87 25.85
N TRP A 332 -19.61 -1.76 26.55
CA TRP A 332 -20.33 -1.39 27.77
C TRP A 332 -21.50 -0.46 27.45
#